data_AF-A0A2G9T606-F1
#
_entry.id   AF-A0A2G9T606-F1
#
_cell.length_a   1.000
_cell.length_b   1.000
_cell.length_c   1.000
_cell.angle_alpha   90.00
_cell.angle_beta   90.00
_cell.angle_gamma   90.00
#
_symmetry.space_group_name_H-M   'P 1'
#
loop_
_entity.id
_entity.type
_entity.pdbx_description
1 polymer ?
#
loop_
_entity_poly.entity_id
_entity_poly.type
_entity_poly.pdbx_seq_one_letter_code
_entity_poly.pdbx_strand_id
1 'polypeptide(L)' 'MLRSRHFTCLLTNIRHASIKEKLRNYKFPELKREDCEQKYISGWGPGGQKVNTAQNAVQLRHLPTGLVVK' A
#
# COMPACT_ATOMS: atom_id res chain seq x y z
N MET A 1 -56.17 2.78 14.39
CA MET A 1 -55.14 3.51 15.17
C MET A 1 -54.05 2.51 15.50
N LEU A 2 -52.75 2.68 15.32
CA LEU A 2 -51.88 3.74 14.81
C LEU A 2 -50.68 2.99 14.21
N ARG A 3 -50.43 3.19 12.92
CA ARG A 3 -49.27 2.67 12.19
C ARG A 3 -48.03 3.35 12.78
N SER A 4 -47.30 2.68 13.67
CA SER A 4 -46.05 3.21 14.21
C SER A 4 -45.03 3.26 13.07
N ARG A 5 -44.87 4.46 12.51
CA ARG A 5 -43.84 4.83 11.56
C ARG A 5 -42.50 4.77 12.29
N HIS A 6 -41.83 3.62 12.23
CA HIS A 6 -40.42 3.56 12.60
C HIS A 6 -39.67 4.52 11.68
N PHE A 7 -39.15 5.56 12.32
CA PHE A 7 -38.35 6.62 11.76
C PHE A 7 -37.35 6.05 10.75
N THR A 8 -37.43 6.54 9.51
CA THR A 8 -36.41 6.36 8.49
C THR A 8 -35.09 6.85 9.07
N CYS A 9 -34.25 5.92 9.51
CA CYS A 9 -32.87 6.20 9.85
C CYS A 9 -32.20 6.60 8.53
N LEU A 10 -32.15 7.91 8.26
CA LEU A 10 -31.33 8.51 7.23
C LEU A 10 -29.85 8.31 7.61
N LEU A 11 -29.39 7.06 7.58
CA LEU A 11 -27.97 6.75 7.59
C LEU A 11 -27.48 7.10 6.19
N THR A 12 -27.02 8.34 6.03
CA THR A 12 -26.24 8.76 4.89
C THR A 12 -25.11 7.74 4.70
N ASN A 13 -25.20 7.00 3.61
CA ASN A 13 -24.26 5.94 3.25
C ASN A 13 -22.95 6.62 2.84
N ILE A 14 -22.07 6.92 3.82
CA ILE A 14 -20.73 7.43 3.56
C ILE A 14 -19.95 6.27 2.95
N ARG A 15 -20.10 6.08 1.63
CA ARG A 15 -19.29 5.13 0.87
C ARG A 15 -17.86 5.66 0.91
N HIS A 16 -17.01 5.07 1.75
CA HIS A 16 -15.60 5.39 1.80
C HIS A 16 -14.98 4.91 0.48
N ALA A 17 -14.83 5.83 -0.48
CA ALA A 17 -14.24 5.49 -1.78
C ALA A 17 -12.83 4.93 -1.59
N SER A 18 -12.57 3.75 -2.16
CA SER A 18 -11.26 3.10 -2.07
C SER A 18 -10.17 3.98 -2.70
N ILE A 19 -8.95 3.95 -2.16
CA ILE A 19 -7.79 4.67 -2.74
C ILE A 19 -7.61 4.28 -4.21
N LYS A 20 -7.87 3.00 -4.55
CA LYS A 20 -7.85 2.49 -5.93
C LYS A 20 -8.87 3.18 -6.83
N GLU A 21 -10.06 3.49 -6.31
CA GLU A 21 -11.10 4.20 -7.06
C GLU A 21 -10.76 5.67 -7.28
N LYS A 22 -10.09 6.31 -6.32
CA LYS A 22 -9.61 7.69 -6.43
C LYS A 22 -8.47 7.83 -7.45
N LEU A 23 -7.62 6.82 -7.55
CA LEU A 23 -6.45 6.82 -8.46
C LEU A 23 -6.76 6.31 -9.88
N ARG A 24 -8.03 6.05 -10.23
CA ARG A 24 -8.42 5.47 -11.52
C ARG A 24 -7.84 6.19 -12.75
N ASN A 25 -7.70 7.52 -12.68
CA ASN A 25 -7.21 8.34 -13.79
C ASN A 25 -5.85 9.00 -13.50
N TYR A 26 -5.13 8.58 -12.46
CA TYR A 26 -3.86 9.19 -12.10
C TYR A 26 -2.73 8.63 -12.98
N LYS A 27 -2.03 9.51 -13.70
CA LYS A 27 -0.83 9.15 -14.46
C LYS A 27 0.40 9.27 -13.56
N PHE A 28 1.09 8.14 -13.32
CA PHE A 28 2.32 8.12 -12.53
C PHE A 28 3.48 8.79 -13.28
N PRO A 29 4.39 9.48 -12.56
CA PRO A 29 5.60 10.05 -13.14
C PRO A 29 6.59 8.94 -13.55
N GLU A 30 7.47 9.28 -14.49
CA GLU A 30 8.55 8.38 -14.89
C GLU A 30 9.60 8.28 -13.79
N LEU A 31 9.95 7.05 -13.41
CA LEU A 31 11.00 6.76 -12.44
C LEU A 31 12.28 6.40 -13.17
N LYS A 32 13.34 7.18 -12.94
CA LYS A 32 14.65 6.88 -13.47
C LYS A 32 15.41 5.95 -12.53
N ARG A 33 16.24 5.06 -13.10
CA ARG A 33 17.05 4.12 -12.31
C ARG A 33 18.17 4.80 -11.55
N GLU A 34 18.69 5.92 -12.06
CA GLU A 34 19.74 6.71 -11.42
C GLU A 34 19.33 7.29 -10.05
N ASP A 35 18.03 7.60 -9.89
CA ASP A 35 17.48 8.13 -8.64
C ASP A 35 17.11 7.04 -7.63
N CYS A 36 17.27 5.76 -7.99
CA CYS A 36 16.88 4.61 -7.17
C CYS A 36 18.10 3.78 -6.78
N GLU A 37 18.29 3.59 -5.47
CA GLU A 37 19.30 2.69 -4.92
C GLU A 37 18.68 1.33 -4.62
N GLN A 38 19.27 0.25 -5.16
CA GLN A 38 18.85 -1.12 -4.91
C GLN A 38 19.81 -1.83 -3.95
N LYS A 39 19.27 -2.50 -2.93
CA LYS A 39 20.02 -3.34 -1.99
C LYS A 39 19.41 -4.72 -1.90
N TYR A 40 20.25 -5.74 -1.87
CA TYR A 40 19.82 -7.09 -1.52
C TYR A 40 19.84 -7.23 0.00
N ILE A 41 18.72 -7.71 0.54
CA ILE A 41 18.53 -7.92 1.97
C ILE A 41 18.00 -9.34 2.21
N SER A 42 18.21 -9.84 3.42
CA SER A 42 17.52 -11.04 3.87
C SER A 42 16.04 -10.70 4.09
N GLY A 43 15.17 -11.50 3.47
CA GLY A 43 13.73 -11.40 3.59
C GLY A 43 13.26 -11.80 4.99
N TRP A 44 12.00 -11.48 5.29
CA TRP A 44 11.40 -11.78 6.58
C TRP A 44 10.68 -13.14 6.56
N GLY A 45 10.78 -13.90 7.65
CA GLY A 45 10.13 -15.19 7.81
C GLY A 45 10.61 -15.96 9.04
N PRO A 46 9.99 -17.11 9.37
CA PRO A 46 10.47 -17.98 10.44
C PRO A 46 11.90 -18.41 10.13
N GLY A 47 12.81 -18.13 11.06
CA GLY A 47 14.26 -18.22 10.84
C GLY A 47 14.79 -19.61 10.53
N GLY A 48 16.05 -19.66 10.09
CA GLY A 48 16.79 -20.88 9.78
C GLY A 48 18.07 -20.57 9.02
N GLN A 49 18.95 -21.56 8.83
CA GLN A 49 20.24 -21.36 8.16
C GLN A 49 20.10 -20.76 6.76
N LYS A 50 19.09 -21.19 6.00
CA LYS A 50 18.83 -20.66 4.66
C LYS A 50 18.31 -19.22 4.67
N VAL A 51 17.43 -18.87 5.61
CA VAL A 51 16.79 -17.55 5.69
C VAL A 51 17.80 -16.49 6.16
N ASN A 52 18.70 -16.84 7.09
CA ASN A 52 19.69 -15.91 7.63
C ASN A 52 20.85 -15.64 6.65
N THR A 53 21.18 -16.61 5.80
CA THR A 53 22.30 -16.49 4.86
C THR A 53 21.87 -15.98 3.49
N ALA A 54 20.64 -16.29 3.05
CA ALA A 54 20.18 -15.89 1.73
C ALA A 54 19.76 -14.41 1.68
N GLN A 55 20.19 -13.73 0.61
CA GLN A 55 19.70 -12.40 0.22
C GLN A 55 18.58 -12.58 -0.81
N ASN A 56 17.38 -12.91 -0.35
CA ASN A 56 16.23 -13.21 -1.22
C ASN A 56 15.27 -12.02 -1.44
N ALA A 57 15.44 -10.92 -0.71
CA ALA A 57 14.60 -9.74 -0.82
C ALA A 57 15.39 -8.55 -1.35
N VAL A 58 14.68 -7.62 -1.99
CA VAL A 58 15.26 -6.42 -2.60
C VAL A 58 14.65 -5.20 -1.93
N GLN A 59 15.49 -4.38 -1.31
CA GLN A 59 15.10 -3.06 -0.85
C GLN A 59 15.41 -2.03 -1.93
N LEU A 60 14.40 -1.27 -2.34
CA LEU A 60 14.54 -0.14 -3.25
C LEU A 60 14.34 1.17 -2.49
N ARG A 61 15.29 2.10 -2.62
CA ARG A 61 15.22 3.43 -2.02
C ARG A 61 15.25 4.49 -3.11
N HIS A 62 14.22 5.33 -3.16
CA HIS A 62 14.23 6.52 -4.00
C HIS A 62 14.98 7.63 -3.29
N LEU A 63 16.10 8.08 -3.85
CA LEU A 63 16.99 9.07 -3.25
C LEU A 63 16.31 10.44 -2.99
N PRO A 64 15.59 11.05 -3.96
CA PRO A 64 15.08 12.40 -3.77
C PRO A 64 13.85 12.45 -2.85
N THR A 65 13.02 11.40 -2.78
CA THR A 65 11.85 11.36 -1.89
C THR A 65 12.13 10.65 -0.56
N GLY A 66 13.22 9.88 -0.48
CA GLY A 66 13.53 9.05 0.69
C GLY A 66 12.58 7.87 0.90
N LEU A 67 11.70 7.57 -0.06
CA LEU A 67 10.78 6.44 0.00
C LEU A 67 11.54 5.13 -0.08
N VAL A 68 11.22 4.20 0.82
CA VAL A 68 11.84 2.89 0.89
C VAL A 68 10.76 1.83 0.73
N VAL A 69 10.97 0.93 -0.22
CA VAL A 69 10.12 -0.24 -0.46
C VAL A 69 10.98 -1.49 -0.25
N LYS A 70 10.44 -2.50 0.43
CA LYS A 70 11.06 -3.81 0.64
C LYS A 70 10.18 -4.89 0.02
#